data_AF-A0AAU0KY50-F1
#
_entry.id   AF-A0AAU0KY50-F1
#
_cell.length_a   1.000
_cell.length_b   1.000
_cell.length_c   1.000
_cell.angle_alpha   90.00
_cell.angle_beta   90.00
_cell.angle_gamma   90.00
#
_symmetry.space_group_name_H-M   'P 1'
#
loop_
_entity.id
_entity.type
_entity.pdbx_description
1 polymer ?
#
loop_
_entity_poly.entity_id
_entity_poly.type
_entity_poly.pdbx_seq_one_letter_code
_entity_poly.pdbx_strand_id
1 'polypeptide(L)' 'MDVQGDVFNSGTIAGRQAVVLNAENVEILNGRIQANQVGLNTSIDLNIVSGQIQAE' A
#
# COMPACT_ATOMS: atom_id res chain seq x y z
N MET A 1 -17.26 0.33 -6.64
CA MET A 1 -17.08 -0.94 -5.94
C MET A 1 -16.16 -0.60 -4.79
N ASP A 2 -16.73 -0.37 -3.60
CA ASP A 2 -15.92 -0.14 -2.39
C ASP A 2 -15.34 -1.48 -1.98
N VAL A 3 -14.01 -1.54 -1.84
CA VAL A 3 -13.31 -2.74 -1.41
C VAL A 3 -13.48 -2.78 0.11
N GLN A 4 -14.37 -3.64 0.61
CA GLN A 4 -14.76 -3.72 2.04
C GLN A 4 -13.70 -4.39 2.92
N GLY A 5 -12.42 -4.06 2.75
CA GLY A 5 -11.37 -4.76 3.47
C GLY A 5 -10.08 -3.99 3.54
N ASP A 6 -9.30 -4.34 4.56
CA ASP A 6 -8.02 -3.72 4.87
C ASP A 6 -6.88 -4.41 4.14
N VAL A 7 -5.82 -3.65 3.87
CA VAL A 7 -4.53 -4.19 3.44
C VAL A 7 -3.52 -4.00 4.55
N PHE A 8 -2.97 -5.11 5.03
CA PHE A 8 -1.83 -5.13 5.95
C PHE A 8 -0.57 -5.61 5.24
N ASN A 9 0.48 -4.81 5.23
CA ASN A 9 1.78 -5.17 4.68
C ASN A 9 2.91 -5.02 5.71
N SER A 10 3.51 -6.14 6.07
CA SER A 10 4.75 -6.23 6.85
C SER A 10 5.92 -6.86 6.08
N GLY A 11 5.71 -7.18 4.80
CA GLY A 11 6.71 -7.72 3.89
C GLY A 11 7.03 -6.74 2.76
N THR A 12 7.45 -7.27 1.60
CA THR A 12 7.71 -6.46 0.41
C THR A 12 6.66 -6.73 -0.66
N ILE A 13 6.00 -5.68 -1.15
CA ILE A 13 5.20 -5.69 -2.37
C ILE A 13 5.98 -4.96 -3.45
N ALA A 14 6.31 -5.64 -4.55
CA ALA A 14 7.10 -5.07 -5.64
C ALA A 14 6.36 -5.22 -6.98
N GLY A 15 6.06 -4.09 -7.62
CA GLY A 15 5.50 -4.03 -8.97
C GLY A 15 6.54 -3.49 -9.95
N ARG A 16 6.66 -4.09 -11.15
CA ARG A 16 7.60 -3.59 -12.17
C ARG A 16 7.18 -2.23 -12.72
N GLN A 17 5.89 -2.07 -13.00
CA GLN A 17 5.33 -0.83 -13.53
C GLN A 17 4.50 -0.09 -12.49
N ALA A 18 3.59 -0.80 -11.83
CA ALA A 18 2.74 -0.19 -10.82
C ALA A 18 2.36 -1.14 -9.69
N VAL A 19 2.13 -0.57 -8.51
CA VAL A 19 1.33 -1.16 -7.44
C VAL A 19 0.13 -0.25 -7.22
N VAL A 20 -1.08 -0.81 -7.30
CA VAL A 20 -2.32 -0.09 -6.98
C VAL A 20 -3.08 -0.85 -5.91
N LEU A 21 -3.29 -0.22 -4.75
CA LEU A 21 -4.10 -0.76 -3.66
C LEU A 21 -5.36 0.10 -3.50
N ASN A 22 -6.51 -0.57 -3.41
CA ASN A 22 -7.79 0.04 -3.08
C ASN A 22 -8.34 -0.74 -1.87
N ALA A 23 -8.57 -0.08 -0.75
CA ALA A 23 -8.93 -0.72 0.52
C ALA A 23 -9.71 0.24 1.42
N GLU A 24 -10.31 -0.26 2.49
CA GLU A 24 -10.85 0.59 3.56
C GLU A 24 -9.71 1.25 4.33
N ASN A 25 -8.84 0.42 4.90
CA ASN A 25 -7.59 0.85 5.52
C ASN A 25 -6.37 0.23 4.82
N VAL A 26 -5.25 0.96 4.80
CA VAL A 26 -3.95 0.43 4.40
C VAL A 26 -2.95 0.66 5.51
N GLU A 27 -2.38 -0.43 6.03
CA GLU A 27 -1.34 -0.42 7.04
C GLU A 27 -0.03 -1.01 6.49
N ILE A 28 1.01 -0.17 6.43
CA ILE A 28 2.37 -0.60 6.10
C ILE A 28 3.19 -0.61 7.40
N LEU A 29 3.21 -1.76 8.09
CA LEU A 29 3.90 -1.92 9.39
C LEU A 29 5.23 -2.66 9.20
N ASN A 30 6.35 -1.94 9.27
CA ASN A 30 7.69 -2.49 8.99
C ASN A 30 7.81 -3.16 7.59
N GLY A 31 6.89 -2.86 6.68
CA GLY A 31 6.86 -3.38 5.31
C GLY A 31 7.40 -2.40 4.27
N ARG A 32 7.49 -2.84 3.02
CA ARG A 32 7.92 -2.07 1.85
C ARG A 32 6.96 -2.22 0.68
N ILE A 33 6.70 -1.13 -0.03
CA ILE A 33 6.07 -1.12 -1.36
C ILE A 33 7.02 -0.44 -2.34
N GLN A 34 7.29 -1.06 -3.49
CA GLN A 34 8.14 -0.47 -4.54
C GLN A 34 7.59 -0.70 -5.95
N ALA A 35 7.56 0.34 -6.78
CA ALA A 35 7.24 0.27 -8.20
C ALA A 35 7.60 1.58 -8.93
N ASN A 36 7.56 1.61 -10.26
CA ASN A 36 7.66 2.89 -11.00
C ASN A 36 6.49 3.83 -10.64
N GLN A 37 5.31 3.28 -10.35
CA GLN A 37 4.15 4.04 -9.89
C GLN A 37 3.49 3.34 -8.70
N VAL A 38 3.20 4.07 -7.63
CA VAL A 38 2.43 3.55 -6.49
C VAL A 38 1.17 4.40 -6.32
N GLY A 39 0.00 3.76 -6.41
CA GLY A 39 -1.29 4.36 -6.12
C GLY A 39 -1.93 3.67 -4.92
N LEU A 40 -2.18 4.41 -3.84
CA LEU A 40 -2.92 3.92 -2.69
C LEU A 40 -4.20 4.73 -2.54
N ASN A 41 -5.34 4.06 -2.65
CA ASN A 41 -6.65 4.64 -2.42
C ASN A 41 -7.27 3.99 -1.18
N THR A 42 -7.53 4.79 -0.16
CA THR A 42 -8.18 4.35 1.07
C THR A 42 -9.47 5.14 1.28
N SER A 43 -10.51 4.49 1.81
CA SER A 43 -11.76 5.19 2.18
C SER A 43 -11.75 5.69 3.63
N ILE A 44 -10.91 5.10 4.49
CA ILE A 44 -10.75 5.46 5.90
C ILE A 44 -9.31 5.92 6.16
N ASP A 45 -8.39 5.00 6.48
CA ASP A 45 -7.04 5.36 6.91
C ASP A 45 -5.93 4.81 5.99
N LEU A 46 -4.85 5.59 5.85
CA LEU A 46 -3.56 5.15 5.34
C LEU A 46 -2.50 5.38 6.41
N ASN A 47 -1.98 4.29 6.98
CA ASN A 47 -0.98 4.30 8.04
C ASN A 47 0.32 3.66 7.58
N ILE A 48 1.43 4.39 7.70
CA ILE A 48 2.78 3.89 7.38
C ILE A 48 3.62 4.00 8.65
N VAL A 49 3.80 2.88 9.35
CA VAL A 49 4.51 2.82 10.62
C VAL A 49 5.79 2.04 10.43
N SER A 50 6.93 2.75 10.48
CA SER A 50 8.26 2.17 10.25
C SER A 50 8.39 1.39 8.92
N GLY A 51 7.47 1.62 7.98
CA GLY A 51 7.47 1.05 6.63
C GLY A 51 7.91 2.06 5.57
N GLN A 52 8.12 1.60 4.33
CA GLN A 52 8.57 2.42 3.21
C GLN A 52 7.69 2.24 1.98
N ILE A 53 7.41 3.34 1.29
CA ILE A 53 6.82 3.32 -0.05
C ILE A 53 7.77 4.07 -0.98
N GLN A 54 8.20 3.41 -2.06
CA GLN A 54 9.13 3.94 -3.04
C GLN A 54 8.48 3.91 -4.44
N ALA A 55 8.31 5.08 -5.03
CA ALA A 55 8.14 5.22 -6.46
C ALA A 55 9.51 5.52 -7.11
N GLU A 56 9.74 5.03 -8.33
CA GLU A 56 10.92 5.30 -9.17
C GLU A 56 10.61 6.26 -10.32
#